data_AF-A0A3P7J5V8-F1
#
_entry.id   AF-A0A3P7J5V8-F1
#
_cell.length_a   1.000
_cell.length_b   1.000
_cell.length_c   1.000
_cell.angle_alpha   90.00
_cell.angle_beta   90.00
_cell.angle_gamma   90.00
#
_symmetry.space_group_name_H-M   'P 1'
#
loop_
_entity.id
_entity.type
_entity.pdbx_description
1 polymer ?
#
loop_
_entity_poly.entity_id
_entity_poly.type
_entity_poly.pdbx_seq_one_letter_code
_entity_poly.pdbx_strand_id
1 'polypeptide(L)'
;MGYLTRKPAVCLVVSGPGLLHAIGGLANATVNCWPVICIGGSSDVDQENRGAFQEWPQVESARLSCKHVSRPTTLQAIPLHVEKAVRECMYGRPGAVYIDMPGNLVLSNIEEDELP
;
A
#
# COMPACT_ATOMS: atom_id res chain seq x y z
N MET A 1 -7.36 15.20 -3.66
CA MET A 1 -6.84 15.30 -5.05
C MET A 1 -7.51 14.31 -5.99
N GLY A 2 -7.56 13.00 -5.69
CA GLY A 2 -8.01 12.00 -6.66
C GLY A 2 -9.45 12.16 -7.19
N TYR A 3 -10.37 12.61 -6.33
CA TYR A 3 -11.73 12.99 -6.73
C TYR A 3 -11.76 14.10 -7.79
N LEU A 4 -11.00 15.18 -7.57
CA LEU A 4 -11.00 16.37 -8.44
C LEU A 4 -10.29 16.11 -9.76
N THR A 5 -9.15 15.40 -9.72
CA THR A 5 -8.32 15.17 -10.91
C THR A 5 -8.73 13.96 -11.72
N ARG A 6 -9.56 13.07 -11.15
CA ARG A 6 -9.87 11.73 -11.68
C ARG A 6 -8.62 10.90 -11.98
N LYS A 7 -7.52 11.19 -11.29
CA LYS A 7 -6.26 10.44 -11.34
C LYS A 7 -5.98 9.86 -9.95
N PRO A 8 -5.29 8.72 -9.84
CA PRO A 8 -4.89 8.18 -8.53
C PRO A 8 -4.17 9.24 -7.69
N ALA A 9 -4.68 9.52 -6.50
CA ALA A 9 -3.93 10.28 -5.50
C ALA A 9 -3.11 9.32 -4.64
N VAL A 10 -1.88 9.69 -4.32
CA VAL A 10 -0.98 8.86 -3.50
C VAL A 10 -0.85 9.47 -2.11
N CYS A 11 -0.92 8.63 -1.08
CA CYS A 11 -0.65 8.97 0.31
C CYS A 11 0.44 8.03 0.84
N LEU A 12 1.52 8.60 1.37
CA LEU A 12 2.60 7.85 1.99
C LEU A 12 2.46 7.91 3.52
N VAL A 13 2.50 6.76 4.18
CA VAL A 13 2.39 6.62 5.63
C VAL A 13 3.50 5.74 6.19
N VAL A 14 3.74 5.89 7.50
CA VAL A 14 4.63 4.99 8.25
C VAL A 14 3.88 3.71 8.68
N SER A 15 4.63 2.75 9.21
CA SER A 15 4.10 1.51 9.79
C SER A 15 3.14 1.74 10.95
N GLY A 16 2.34 0.73 11.25
CA GLY A 16 1.50 0.61 12.44
C GLY A 16 0.57 1.82 12.62
N PRO A 17 0.89 2.77 13.52
CA PRO A 17 0.09 3.98 13.72
C PRO A 17 -0.15 4.80 12.44
N GLY A 18 0.79 4.81 11.49
CA GLY A 18 0.62 5.55 10.24
C GLY A 18 -0.56 5.03 9.41
N LEU A 19 -0.61 3.72 9.18
CA LEU A 19 -1.75 3.08 8.53
C LEU A 19 -3.02 3.22 9.37
N LEU A 20 -2.96 2.97 10.68
CA LEU A 20 -4.13 3.03 11.57
C LEU A 20 -4.87 4.37 11.48
N HIS A 21 -4.14 5.49 11.45
CA HIS A 21 -4.73 6.81 11.26
C HIS A 21 -5.31 7.04 9.85
N ALA A 22 -4.78 6.34 8.84
CA ALA A 22 -5.24 6.46 7.46
C ALA A 22 -6.49 5.63 7.16
N ILE A 23 -6.76 4.54 7.89
CA ILE A 23 -7.86 3.59 7.62
C ILE A 23 -9.21 4.28 7.43
N GLY A 24 -9.57 5.24 8.30
CA GLY A 24 -10.83 5.99 8.16
C GLY A 24 -10.93 6.76 6.84
N GLY A 25 -9.82 7.34 6.39
CA GLY A 25 -9.72 8.03 5.10
C GLY A 25 -9.82 7.06 3.91
N LEU A 26 -9.21 5.87 4.02
CA LEU A 26 -9.28 4.82 2.99
C LEU A 26 -10.70 4.28 2.85
N ALA A 27 -11.37 4.00 3.98
CA ALA A 27 -12.77 3.58 3.98
C ALA A 27 -13.67 4.63 3.32
N ASN A 28 -13.48 5.91 3.68
CA ASN A 28 -14.21 7.02 3.07
C ASN A 28 -13.95 7.12 1.56
N ALA A 29 -12.70 6.98 1.12
CA ALA A 29 -12.36 7.01 -0.30
C ALA A 29 -12.99 5.85 -1.08
N THR A 30 -12.99 4.63 -0.53
CA THR A 30 -13.62 3.47 -1.16
C THR A 30 -15.13 3.62 -1.29
N VAL A 31 -15.82 4.06 -0.23
CA VAL A 31 -17.29 4.27 -0.26
C VAL A 31 -17.67 5.34 -1.29
N ASN A 32 -16.93 6.44 -1.34
CA ASN A 32 -17.21 7.57 -2.25
C ASN A 32 -16.62 7.42 -3.66
N CYS A 33 -16.04 6.28 -3.98
CA CYS A 33 -15.45 6.00 -5.28
C CYS A 33 -14.28 6.93 -5.64
N TRP A 34 -13.42 7.26 -4.69
CA TRP A 34 -12.28 8.14 -4.91
C TRP A 34 -11.01 7.33 -5.11
N PRO A 35 -10.27 7.56 -6.23
CA PRO A 35 -9.06 6.81 -6.50
C PRO A 35 -7.92 7.28 -5.59
N VAL A 36 -7.56 6.44 -4.62
CA VAL A 36 -6.50 6.69 -3.66
C VAL A 36 -5.61 5.46 -3.53
N ILE A 37 -4.30 5.65 -3.64
CA ILE A 37 -3.29 4.64 -3.34
C ILE A 37 -2.60 5.08 -2.05
N CYS A 38 -2.64 4.23 -1.04
CA CYS A 38 -1.88 4.41 0.19
C CYS A 38 -0.69 3.46 0.18
N ILE A 39 0.51 4.00 0.39
CA ILE A 39 1.74 3.24 0.51
C ILE A 39 2.17 3.37 1.96
N GLY A 40 2.30 2.26 2.66
CA GLY A 40 2.76 2.23 4.04
C GLY A 40 4.08 1.50 4.15
N GLY A 41 5.02 2.04 4.92
CA GLY A 41 6.14 1.23 5.40
C GLY A 41 5.65 0.13 6.35
N SER A 42 6.35 -1.00 6.41
CA SER A 42 6.19 -2.06 7.41
C SER A 42 7.52 -2.44 8.04
N SER A 43 7.44 -3.19 9.14
CA SER A 43 8.58 -3.91 9.69
C SER A 43 9.26 -4.80 8.64
N ASP A 44 10.56 -5.02 8.81
CA ASP A 44 11.34 -5.87 7.93
C ASP A 44 10.79 -7.30 7.91
N VAL A 45 10.94 -7.98 6.77
CA VAL A 45 10.41 -9.35 6.58
C VAL A 45 10.94 -10.33 7.62
N ASP A 46 12.18 -10.18 8.09
CA ASP A 46 12.83 -11.03 9.10
C ASP A 46 12.45 -10.71 10.55
N GLN A 47 11.77 -9.58 10.78
CA GLN A 47 11.31 -9.12 12.08
C GLN A 47 9.82 -9.40 12.32
N GLU A 48 9.12 -9.94 11.33
CA GLU A 48 7.69 -10.20 11.41
C GLU A 48 7.36 -11.33 12.41
N ASN A 49 6.27 -11.13 13.14
CA ASN A 49 5.78 -11.89 14.30
C ASN A 49 6.74 -11.91 15.51
N ARG A 50 7.61 -10.90 15.65
CA ARG A 50 8.60 -10.84 16.74
C ARG A 50 8.38 -9.68 17.71
N GLY A 51 7.31 -8.92 17.57
CA GLY A 51 7.06 -7.70 18.33
C GLY A 51 7.95 -6.55 17.86
N ALA A 52 8.18 -6.45 16.54
CA ALA A 52 9.04 -5.43 15.97
C ALA A 52 8.49 -4.01 16.21
N PHE A 53 9.34 -3.00 16.07
CA PHE A 53 8.93 -1.62 16.25
C PHE A 53 7.79 -1.28 15.28
N GLN A 54 6.66 -0.81 15.83
CA GLN A 54 5.43 -0.49 15.09
C GLN A 54 4.87 -1.64 14.24
N GLU A 55 5.15 -2.88 14.63
CA GLU A 55 4.55 -4.06 14.02
C GLU A 55 3.03 -4.07 14.17
N TRP A 56 2.34 -4.34 13.07
CA TRP A 56 0.88 -4.39 13.01
C TRP A 56 0.45 -5.27 11.84
N PRO A 57 -0.67 -6.02 11.93
CA PRO A 57 -1.24 -6.76 10.80
C PRO A 57 -1.84 -5.81 9.75
N GLN A 58 -0.98 -5.12 9.00
CA GLN A 58 -1.33 -4.01 8.11
C GLN A 58 -2.22 -4.48 6.95
N VAL A 59 -1.88 -5.62 6.36
CA VAL A 59 -2.61 -6.21 5.23
C VAL A 59 -4.05 -6.58 5.63
N GLU A 60 -4.21 -7.24 6.77
CA GLU A 60 -5.51 -7.65 7.31
C GLU A 60 -6.34 -6.44 7.71
N SER A 61 -5.72 -5.45 8.35
CA SER A 61 -6.39 -4.24 8.84
C SER A 61 -6.93 -3.38 7.71
N ALA A 62 -6.20 -3.25 6.60
CA ALA A 62 -6.62 -2.46 5.45
C ALA A 62 -7.66 -3.18 4.56
N ARG A 63 -7.81 -4.50 4.69
CA ARG A 63 -8.61 -5.35 3.77
C ARG A 63 -10.06 -4.93 3.65
N LEU A 64 -10.67 -4.43 4.73
CA LEU A 64 -12.08 -3.99 4.73
C LEU A 64 -12.26 -2.57 4.19
N SER A 65 -11.19 -1.76 4.20
CA SER A 65 -11.25 -0.35 3.81
C SER A 65 -10.77 -0.10 2.38
N CYS A 66 -10.12 -1.08 1.76
CA CYS A 66 -9.54 -0.99 0.42
C CYS A 66 -10.11 -2.04 -0.53
N LYS A 67 -10.17 -1.70 -1.81
CA LYS A 67 -10.50 -2.65 -2.89
C LYS A 67 -9.42 -3.71 -3.08
N HIS A 68 -8.17 -3.29 -2.94
CA HIS A 68 -7.01 -4.14 -3.10
C HIS A 68 -6.01 -3.81 -2.00
N VAL A 69 -5.37 -4.86 -1.49
CA VAL A 69 -4.27 -4.77 -0.53
C VAL A 69 -3.20 -5.74 -0.98
N SER A 70 -1.94 -5.30 -0.95
CA SER A 70 -0.84 -6.16 -1.32
C SER A 70 0.44 -5.81 -0.58
N ARG A 71 1.33 -6.79 -0.51
CA ARG A 71 2.65 -6.68 0.10
C ARG A 71 3.66 -7.40 -0.81
N PRO A 72 4.62 -6.69 -1.42
CA PRO A 72 5.70 -7.32 -2.17
C PRO A 72 6.59 -8.14 -1.25
N THR A 73 7.02 -9.31 -1.71
CA THR A 73 7.96 -10.19 -0.99
C THR A 73 9.40 -10.07 -1.49
N THR A 74 9.60 -9.49 -2.68
CA THR A 74 10.91 -9.29 -3.31
C THR A 74 10.96 -7.93 -4.00
N LEU A 75 12.17 -7.43 -4.28
CA LEU A 75 12.39 -6.17 -5.01
C LEU A 75 11.77 -6.21 -6.41
N GLN A 76 11.98 -7.31 -7.14
CA GLN A 76 11.48 -7.53 -8.50
C GLN A 76 9.95 -7.52 -8.57
N ALA A 77 9.27 -7.81 -7.46
CA ALA A 77 7.81 -7.80 -7.42
C ALA A 77 7.23 -6.38 -7.27
N ILE A 78 8.01 -5.40 -6.77
CA ILE A 78 7.52 -4.05 -6.49
C ILE A 78 6.85 -3.40 -7.73
N PRO A 79 7.45 -3.41 -8.94
CA PRO A 79 6.82 -2.82 -10.12
C PRO A 79 5.43 -3.42 -10.41
N LEU A 80 5.30 -4.74 -10.34
CA LEU A 80 4.03 -5.44 -10.57
C LEU A 80 2.97 -5.05 -9.54
N HIS A 81 3.35 -4.93 -8.26
CA HIS A 81 2.44 -4.51 -7.20
C HIS A 81 1.97 -3.06 -7.37
N VAL A 82 2.87 -2.16 -7.78
CA VAL A 82 2.54 -0.76 -8.05
C VAL A 82 1.63 -0.65 -9.27
N GLU A 83 1.93 -1.35 -10.37
CA GLU A 83 1.10 -1.37 -11.57
C GLU A 83 -0.31 -1.88 -11.25
N LYS A 84 -0.40 -2.99 -10.52
CA LYS A 84 -1.67 -3.56 -10.07
C LYS A 84 -2.43 -2.60 -9.17
N ALA A 85 -1.76 -1.90 -8.25
CA ALA A 85 -2.41 -0.94 -7.39
C ALA A 85 -3.01 0.25 -8.17
N VAL A 86 -2.28 0.79 -9.15
CA VAL A 86 -2.78 1.85 -10.04
C VAL A 86 -3.99 1.37 -10.82
N ARG A 87 -3.93 0.15 -11.36
CA ARG A 87 -5.04 -0.46 -12.11
C ARG A 87 -6.27 -0.67 -11.23
N GLU A 88 -6.12 -1.34 -10.09
CA GLU A 88 -7.23 -1.68 -9.17
C GLU A 88 -7.87 -0.43 -8.55
N CYS A 89 -7.08 0.61 -8.30
CA CYS A 89 -7.55 1.89 -7.79
C CYS A 89 -8.56 2.56 -8.75
N MET A 90 -8.36 2.38 -10.06
CA MET A 90 -9.16 3.02 -11.11
C MET A 90 -10.21 2.10 -11.75
N TYR A 91 -9.96 0.81 -11.83
CA TYR A 91 -10.78 -0.13 -12.60
C TYR A 91 -12.17 -0.33 -11.99
N GLY A 92 -13.19 -0.32 -12.85
CA GLY A 92 -14.59 -0.44 -12.45
C GLY A 92 -15.03 0.74 -11.59
N ARG A 93 -15.47 0.47 -10.35
CA ARG A 93 -15.75 1.49 -9.35
C ARG A 93 -14.43 1.91 -8.68
N PRO A 94 -13.93 3.15 -8.82
CA PRO A 94 -12.67 3.55 -8.19
C PRO A 94 -12.73 3.41 -6.67
N GLY A 95 -11.58 3.38 -6.00
CA GLY A 95 -11.54 3.28 -4.54
C GLY A 95 -10.13 3.27 -3.98
N ALA A 96 -10.03 3.05 -2.67
CA ALA A 96 -8.73 3.00 -2.01
C ALA A 96 -8.02 1.67 -2.27
N VAL A 97 -6.71 1.73 -2.42
CA VAL A 97 -5.80 0.58 -2.49
C VAL A 97 -4.66 0.80 -1.51
N TYR A 98 -4.17 -0.27 -0.89
CA TYR A 98 -3.04 -0.22 0.02
C TYR A 98 -1.88 -1.11 -0.46
N ILE A 99 -0.66 -0.57 -0.45
CA ILE A 99 0.58 -1.32 -0.64
C ILE A 99 1.39 -1.24 0.65
N ASP A 100 1.63 -2.41 1.24
CA ASP A 100 2.49 -2.61 2.39
C ASP A 100 3.93 -2.85 1.92
N MET A 101 4.87 -1.96 2.28
CA MET A 101 6.26 -1.97 1.83
C MET A 101 7.21 -2.30 2.99
N PRO A 102 7.77 -3.52 3.05
CA PRO A 102 8.73 -3.90 4.07
C PRO A 102 9.97 -3.00 4.08
N GLY A 103 10.43 -2.59 5.27
CA GLY A 103 11.57 -1.68 5.43
C GLY A 103 12.83 -2.16 4.73
N ASN A 104 13.19 -3.43 4.89
CA ASN A 104 14.35 -4.04 4.25
C ASN A 104 14.26 -4.02 2.71
N LEU A 105 13.08 -4.12 2.12
CA LEU A 105 12.93 -3.96 0.67
C LEU A 105 13.09 -2.50 0.24
N VAL A 106 12.57 -1.55 1.00
CA VAL A 106 12.72 -0.11 0.70
C VAL A 106 14.19 0.34 0.77
N LEU A 107 14.98 -0.27 1.67
CA LEU A 107 16.40 0.06 1.86
C LEU A 107 17.34 -0.71 0.92
N SER A 108 16.84 -1.73 0.22
CA SER A 108 17.65 -2.54 -0.68
C SER A 108 17.71 -1.93 -2.09
N ASN A 109 18.72 -2.33 -2.85
CA ASN A 109 18.92 -1.91 -4.24
C ASN A 109 18.96 -3.12 -5.16
N ILE A 110 18.56 -2.91 -6.42
CA ILE A 110 18.65 -3.86 -7.52
C ILE A 110 19.03 -3.08 -8.77
N GLU A 111 19.82 -3.68 -9.66
CA GLU A 111 20.12 -3.10 -10.96
C GLU A 111 18.87 -3.14 -11.85
N GLU A 112 18.69 -2.11 -12.69
CA GLU A 112 17.47 -1.95 -13.51
C GLU A 112 17.32 -3.05 -14.58
N ASP A 113 18.44 -3.62 -15.05
CA ASP A 113 18.47 -4.74 -16.01
C ASP A 113 18.05 -6.08 -15.40
N GLU A 114 18.02 -6.19 -14.08
CA GLU A 114 17.50 -7.36 -13.36
C GLU A 114 15.99 -7.27 -13.07
N LEU A 115 15.33 -6.16 -13.43
CA LEU A 115 13.88 -6.01 -13.31
C LEU A 115 13.16 -6.76 -14.45
N PRO A 116 12.00 -7.40 -14.16
CA PRO A 116 11.24 -8.18 -15.13
C PRO A 116 10.46 -7.33 -16.15
#